data_AF-A0A956WJI7-F1
#
_entry.id   AF-A0A956WJI7-F1
#
_cell.length_a   1.000
_cell.length_b   1.000
_cell.length_c   1.000
_cell.angle_alpha   90.00
_cell.angle_beta   90.00
_cell.angle_gamma   90.00
#
_symmetry.space_group_name_H-M   'P 1'
#
loop_
_entity.id
_entity.type
_entity.pdbx_description
1 polymer ?
#
loop_
_entity_poly.entity_id
_entity_poly.type
_entity_poly.pdbx_seq_one_letter_code
_entity_poly.pdbx_strand_id
1 'polypeptide(L)'
;MQFIDTASAGNGGVATAAGNGGAVSAGNINSGGNVGSAIAVGNTYGPDPDVYGGDSMNATSLGVAVDGGTGIADATGGDHNLAFVS
;
A
#
# COMPACT_ATOMS: atom_id res chain seq x y z
N MET A 1 12.92 -53.16 -22.33
CA MET A 1 12.52 -52.51 -21.07
C MET A 1 13.80 -52.24 -20.29
N GLN A 2 14.25 -50.99 -20.22
CA GLN A 2 15.43 -50.61 -19.43
C GLN A 2 14.97 -50.43 -17.98
N PHE A 3 15.58 -51.15 -17.03
CA PHE A 3 15.43 -50.85 -15.61
C PHE A 3 16.32 -49.63 -15.34
N ILE A 4 15.70 -48.48 -15.05
CA ILE A 4 16.41 -47.28 -14.64
C ILE A 4 16.34 -47.21 -13.13
N ASP A 5 17.43 -47.63 -12.52
CA ASP A 5 17.72 -47.46 -11.11
C ASP A 5 18.20 -46.02 -10.89
N THR A 6 17.28 -45.15 -10.45
CA THR A 6 17.55 -43.71 -10.26
C THR A 6 17.80 -43.41 -8.79
N ALA A 7 19.01 -42.96 -8.45
CA ALA A 7 19.33 -42.38 -7.15
C ALA A 7 19.57 -40.88 -7.31
N SER A 8 18.96 -40.05 -6.46
CA SER A 8 19.08 -38.59 -6.54
C SER A 8 19.25 -37.97 -5.17
N ALA A 9 20.19 -37.03 -5.08
CA ALA A 9 20.65 -36.39 -3.86
C ALA A 9 20.77 -34.88 -4.15
N GLY A 10 20.31 -34.03 -3.23
CA GLY A 10 20.40 -32.58 -3.43
C GLY A 10 19.44 -32.00 -4.45
N ASN A 11 18.32 -32.69 -4.70
CA ASN A 11 17.26 -32.18 -5.56
C ASN A 11 16.53 -31.06 -4.83
N GLY A 12 17.01 -29.83 -5.03
CA GLY A 12 16.30 -28.63 -4.65
C GLY A 12 14.86 -28.61 -5.19
N GLY A 13 14.02 -27.77 -4.58
CA GLY A 13 12.61 -27.63 -4.95
C GLY A 13 12.35 -26.54 -5.99
N VAL A 14 11.07 -26.25 -6.21
CA VAL A 14 10.63 -24.97 -6.80
C VAL A 14 10.23 -24.09 -5.64
N ALA A 15 10.95 -22.99 -5.41
CA ALA A 15 10.56 -22.01 -4.41
C ALA A 15 10.03 -20.76 -5.09
N THR A 16 8.79 -20.40 -4.77
CA THR A 16 8.14 -19.16 -5.20
C THR A 16 7.86 -18.34 -3.96
N ALA A 17 8.36 -17.11 -3.92
CA ALA A 17 7.98 -16.14 -2.90
C ALA A 17 7.43 -14.89 -3.55
N ALA A 18 6.48 -14.28 -2.87
CA ALA A 18 5.84 -13.06 -3.30
C ALA A 18 5.81 -12.06 -2.15
N GLY A 19 6.21 -10.83 -2.46
CA GLY A 19 6.09 -9.66 -1.59
C GLY A 19 4.92 -8.77 -1.98
N ASN A 20 3.84 -9.35 -2.50
CA ASN A 20 2.80 -8.59 -3.18
C ASN A 20 2.07 -7.66 -2.21
N GLY A 21 1.96 -6.39 -2.59
CA GLY A 21 1.15 -5.39 -1.90
C GLY A 21 -0.34 -5.53 -2.20
N GLY A 22 -1.11 -4.60 -1.64
CA GLY A 22 -2.55 -4.53 -1.84
C GLY A 22 -2.96 -3.81 -3.13
N ALA A 23 -4.26 -3.80 -3.39
CA ALA A 23 -4.87 -2.93 -4.38
C ALA A 23 -5.88 -2.02 -3.66
N VAL A 24 -5.89 -0.73 -3.99
CA VAL A 24 -6.88 0.21 -3.49
C VAL A 24 -7.64 0.84 -4.64
N SER A 25 -8.96 0.87 -4.49
CA SER A 25 -9.87 1.62 -5.33
C SER A 25 -10.54 2.69 -4.47
N ALA A 26 -10.33 3.96 -4.82
CA ALA A 26 -11.03 5.07 -4.20
C ALA A 26 -12.15 5.55 -5.13
N GLY A 27 -13.33 5.78 -4.56
CA GLY A 27 -14.41 6.50 -5.22
C GLY A 27 -14.22 8.01 -5.14
N ASN A 28 -15.31 8.76 -5.25
CA ASN A 28 -15.26 10.21 -5.12
C ASN A 28 -14.83 10.61 -3.70
N ILE A 29 -13.79 11.44 -3.61
CA ILE A 29 -13.33 12.06 -2.37
C ILE A 29 -13.75 13.52 -2.41
N ASN A 30 -14.78 13.85 -1.64
CA ASN A 30 -15.34 15.18 -1.57
C ASN A 30 -15.12 15.78 -0.18
N SER A 31 -14.45 16.93 -0.14
CA SER A 31 -14.26 17.70 1.10
C SER A 31 -15.54 18.39 1.59
N GLY A 32 -16.65 18.22 0.85
CA GLY A 32 -17.94 18.83 1.14
C GLY A 32 -18.04 20.24 0.56
N GLY A 33 -19.29 20.64 0.26
CA GLY A 33 -19.68 22.00 -0.13
C GLY A 33 -19.61 22.98 1.04
N ASN A 34 -18.44 23.06 1.67
CA ASN A 34 -18.20 23.99 2.76
C ASN A 34 -18.14 25.39 2.17
N VAL A 35 -19.25 26.11 2.31
CA VAL A 35 -19.27 27.55 2.17
C VAL A 35 -18.65 28.11 3.44
N GLY A 36 -17.67 29.01 3.32
CA GLY A 36 -17.01 29.64 4.46
C GLY A 36 -17.98 30.39 5.39
N SER A 37 -17.47 30.99 6.46
CA SER A 37 -18.29 31.75 7.41
C SER A 37 -19.08 32.86 6.71
N ALA A 38 -20.41 32.87 6.89
CA ALA A 38 -21.23 33.99 6.47
C ALA A 38 -21.05 35.16 7.44
N ILE A 39 -20.74 36.35 6.92
CA ILE A 39 -20.60 37.57 7.74
C ILE A 39 -21.68 38.56 7.30
N ALA A 40 -22.60 38.86 8.20
CA ALA A 40 -23.59 39.91 8.01
C ALA A 40 -23.11 41.18 8.75
N VAL A 41 -23.00 42.28 8.00
CA VAL A 41 -22.64 43.60 8.54
C VAL A 41 -23.87 44.49 8.49
N GLY A 42 -24.23 45.08 9.63
CA GLY A 42 -25.34 46.03 9.74
C GLY A 42 -24.96 47.45 9.32
N ASN A 43 -25.73 48.44 9.77
CA ASN A 43 -25.38 49.86 9.55
C ASN A 43 -24.05 50.20 10.24
N THR A 44 -23.12 50.79 9.50
CA THR A 44 -21.81 51.21 9.99
C THR A 44 -21.76 52.74 10.11
N TYR A 45 -20.95 53.26 11.01
CA TYR A 45 -20.77 54.71 11.22
C TYR A 45 -19.28 55.01 11.43
N GLY A 46 -18.74 55.98 10.68
CA GLY A 46 -17.29 56.23 10.60
C GLY A 46 -16.69 55.72 9.29
N PRO A 47 -15.35 55.72 9.12
CA PRO A 47 -14.72 55.10 7.96
C PRO A 47 -15.10 53.61 7.87
N ASP A 48 -15.11 53.06 6.66
CA ASP A 48 -15.57 51.70 6.37
C ASP A 48 -14.97 50.68 7.36
N PRO A 49 -15.77 49.74 7.91
CA PRO A 49 -15.24 48.76 8.85
C PRO A 49 -14.34 47.76 8.12
N ASP A 50 -13.15 47.55 8.66
CA ASP A 50 -12.31 46.41 8.29
C ASP A 50 -12.93 45.12 8.85
N VAL A 51 -13.53 44.31 7.98
CA VAL A 51 -14.17 43.04 8.35
C VAL A 51 -13.29 41.87 7.95
N TYR A 52 -12.72 41.17 8.94
CA TYR A 52 -11.94 39.95 8.73
C TYR A 52 -12.80 38.70 8.92
N GLY A 53 -12.90 37.88 7.88
CA GLY A 53 -13.72 36.67 7.88
C GLY A 53 -13.10 35.42 8.48
N GLY A 54 -11.89 35.54 9.02
CA GLY A 54 -11.11 34.39 9.49
C GLY A 54 -10.53 33.56 8.34
N ASP A 55 -9.58 32.70 8.69
CA ASP A 55 -9.05 31.70 7.77
C ASP A 55 -9.94 30.46 7.79
N SER A 56 -10.67 30.21 6.70
CA SER A 56 -11.53 29.02 6.57
C SER A 56 -10.78 27.92 5.83
N MET A 57 -10.43 26.84 6.56
CA MET A 57 -9.76 25.68 5.98
C MET A 57 -10.77 24.60 5.62
N ASN A 58 -10.83 24.24 4.35
CA ASN A 58 -11.53 23.04 3.88
C ASN A 58 -10.48 22.01 3.46
N ALA A 59 -10.22 21.01 4.31
CA ALA A 59 -9.17 20.02 4.07
C ALA A 59 -9.70 18.60 4.19
N THR A 60 -9.52 17.81 3.12
CA THR A 60 -9.64 16.35 3.17
C THR A 60 -8.24 15.76 3.04
N SER A 61 -7.82 15.03 4.07
CA SER A 61 -6.56 14.27 4.05
C SER A 61 -6.88 12.80 3.87
N LEU A 62 -6.29 12.18 2.86
CA LEU A 62 -6.35 10.73 2.65
C LEU A 62 -4.93 10.17 2.57
N GLY A 63 -4.60 9.29 3.52
CA GLY A 63 -3.45 8.40 3.43
C GLY A 63 -3.88 7.02 2.96
N VAL A 64 -3.30 6.53 1.86
CA VAL A 64 -3.48 5.16 1.38
C VAL A 64 -2.13 4.46 1.35
N ALA A 65 -2.02 3.34 2.04
CA ALA A 65 -0.86 2.45 1.98
C ALA A 65 -1.32 1.08 1.46
N VAL A 66 -0.65 0.59 0.42
CA VAL A 66 -0.86 -0.74 -0.16
C VAL A 66 0.46 -1.51 -0.20
N ASP A 67 1.25 -1.34 0.85
CA ASP A 67 2.63 -1.77 0.85
C ASP A 67 2.71 -3.30 0.76
N GLY A 68 3.60 -3.74 -0.14
CA GLY A 68 4.05 -5.11 -0.21
C GLY A 68 4.99 -5.46 0.93
N GLY A 69 5.29 -6.74 1.03
CA GLY A 69 6.25 -7.29 1.99
C GLY A 69 7.53 -7.78 1.32
N THR A 70 8.41 -8.37 2.11
CA THR A 70 9.57 -9.10 1.59
C THR A 70 9.18 -10.54 1.32
N GLY A 71 9.27 -10.98 0.06
CA GLY A 71 9.19 -12.39 -0.31
C GLY A 71 10.56 -13.05 -0.20
N ILE A 72 10.69 -14.11 0.60
CA ILE A 72 11.90 -14.95 0.67
C ILE A 72 11.52 -16.37 0.30
N ALA A 73 12.17 -16.91 -0.72
CA ALA A 73 12.03 -18.30 -1.17
C ALA A 73 13.41 -18.94 -1.21
N ASP A 74 13.53 -20.13 -0.64
CA ASP A 74 14.74 -20.95 -0.68
C ASP A 74 14.35 -22.35 -1.17
N ALA A 75 15.05 -22.82 -2.19
CA ALA A 75 14.89 -24.13 -2.81
C ALA A 75 16.19 -24.94 -2.76
N THR A 76 17.07 -24.66 -1.81
CA THR A 76 18.35 -25.34 -1.72
C THR A 76 18.18 -26.84 -1.49
N GLY A 77 18.98 -27.63 -2.21
CA GLY A 77 19.06 -29.09 -2.02
C GLY A 77 19.90 -29.51 -0.81
N GLY A 78 20.43 -28.56 -0.02
CA GLY A 78 21.33 -28.82 1.09
C GLY A 78 22.72 -29.36 0.68
N ASP A 79 23.58 -29.58 1.67
CA ASP A 79 24.94 -30.14 1.52
C ASP A 79 25.00 -31.60 2.05
N HIS A 80 26.10 -32.32 1.76
CA HIS A 80 26.33 -33.72 2.19
C HIS A 80 25.31 -34.75 1.68
N ASN A 81 24.73 -34.51 0.52
CA ASN A 81 23.80 -35.45 -0.08
C ASN A 81 24.55 -36.64 -0.72
N LEU A 82 24.15 -37.85 -0.35
CA LEU A 82 24.67 -39.10 -0.93
C LEU A 82 23.50 -39.85 -1.57
N ALA A 83 23.66 -40.22 -2.84
CA ALA A 83 22.71 -41.07 -3.57
C ALA A 83 23.45 -42.26 -4.18
N PHE A 84 22.93 -43.47 -3.97
CA PHE A 84 23.44 -44.69 -4.56
C PHE A 84 22.28 -45.62 -4.95
N VAL A 85 22.54 -46.48 -5.93
CA VAL A 85 21.64 -47.57 -6.31
C VAL A 85 22.46 -48.86 -6.41
N SER A 86 21.82 -50.01 -6.14
CA SER A 86 22.48 -51.31 -5.89
C SER A 86 22.36 -52.28 -7.06
#